data_AF-A0A956ZAP3-F1
#
_entry.id   AF-A0A956ZAP3-F1
#
_cell.length_a   1.000
_cell.length_b   1.000
_cell.length_c   1.000
_cell.angle_alpha   90.00
_cell.angle_beta   90.00
_cell.angle_gamma   90.00
#
_symmetry.space_group_name_H-M   'P 1'
#
loop_
_entity.id
_entity.type
_entity.pdbx_description
1 polymer ?
#
loop_
_entity_poly.entity_id
_entity_poly.type
_entity_poly.pdbx_seq_one_letter_code
_entity_poly.pdbx_strand_id
1 'polypeptide(L)'
;PGRFDRQVVVDRPDVNGREGILKVHTRKIPLAAEVDLKVLAKATPGLAGAELANLVNEAALLAARQNKTTVNMDDFEDAKDKVMMGMERKSMIISDKEKKTTAYHEIGHVLVALKIPESDPVHKVTIIPRGRALGVTTYLPVDEKHTYSKDYLEATIAYALGGRAAEKIVFNSYTTGAGNDIEKATNLARKMVCEWGMSEKVGPITFGKGEEQIFLGKEISKPKDYSEETAIEIDNEIKDIIKTNYSKTKALLEEHIELLHKLAELLLEKEVIDGKELDELVKSYQSKDFSPSWEKSTGSEGSVALRNSNSNES
;
A
#
# COMPACT_ATOMS: atom_id res chain seq x y z
N PRO A 1 4.96 16.39 -39.99
CA PRO A 1 6.31 16.01 -40.44
C PRO A 1 7.18 17.26 -40.69
N GLY A 2 8.35 17.36 -40.05
CA GLY A 2 9.33 18.46 -40.22
C GLY A 2 9.62 19.32 -38.97
N ARG A 3 9.26 18.88 -37.76
CA ARG A 3 9.59 19.60 -36.50
C ARG A 3 9.95 18.64 -35.36
N PHE A 4 8.95 17.95 -34.80
CA PHE A 4 9.17 16.89 -33.82
C PHE A 4 8.93 15.55 -34.51
N ASP A 5 9.96 15.05 -35.18
CA ASP A 5 9.86 13.81 -35.95
C ASP A 5 10.10 12.56 -35.08
N ARG A 6 10.59 12.73 -33.85
CA ARG A 6 10.70 11.68 -32.83
C ARG A 6 10.32 12.23 -31.46
N GLN A 7 9.57 11.44 -30.71
CA GLN A 7 9.33 11.65 -29.29
C GLN A 7 9.99 10.48 -28.55
N VAL A 8 10.83 10.79 -27.57
CA VAL A 8 11.40 9.80 -26.65
C VAL A 8 10.75 10.07 -25.32
N VAL A 9 9.89 9.14 -24.89
CA VAL A 9 9.25 9.21 -23.57
C VAL A 9 10.25 8.70 -22.55
N VAL A 10 10.46 9.49 -21.49
CA VAL A 10 11.25 9.07 -20.32
C VAL A 10 10.27 8.82 -19.20
N ASP A 11 9.94 7.54 -19.01
CA ASP A 11 9.00 7.12 -17.98
C ASP A 11 9.59 7.24 -16.58
N ARG A 12 8.73 7.11 -15.56
CA ARG A 12 9.18 7.01 -14.18
C ARG A 12 10.04 5.76 -14.00
N PRO A 13 11.08 5.81 -13.14
CA PRO A 13 11.96 4.67 -12.94
C PRO A 13 11.23 3.49 -12.26
N ASP A 14 11.52 2.28 -12.74
CA ASP A 14 11.18 1.00 -12.10
C ASP A 14 12.05 0.77 -10.84
N VAL A 15 11.83 -0.32 -10.09
CA VAL A 15 12.62 -0.61 -8.87
C VAL A 15 14.14 -0.55 -9.14
N ASN A 16 14.61 -1.15 -10.24
CA ASN A 16 16.03 -1.19 -10.57
C ASN A 16 16.57 0.20 -10.95
N GLY A 17 15.79 0.98 -11.69
CA GLY A 17 16.07 2.36 -12.01
C GLY A 17 16.17 3.23 -10.76
N ARG A 18 15.25 3.06 -9.80
CA ARG A 18 15.29 3.77 -8.51
C ARG A 18 16.51 3.38 -7.69
N GLU A 19 16.85 2.09 -7.63
CA GLU A 19 18.09 1.63 -6.98
C GLU A 19 19.34 2.24 -7.65
N GLY A 20 19.38 2.29 -8.98
CA GLY A 20 20.45 2.93 -9.74
C GLY A 20 20.58 4.42 -9.44
N ILE A 21 19.46 5.15 -9.41
CA ILE A 21 19.43 6.57 -9.06
C ILE A 21 19.92 6.79 -7.62
N LEU A 22 19.43 5.99 -6.67
CA LEU A 22 19.89 6.04 -5.28
C LEU A 22 21.41 5.83 -5.19
N LYS A 23 21.96 4.82 -5.87
CA LYS A 23 23.42 4.57 -5.94
C LYS A 23 24.21 5.76 -6.48
N VAL A 24 23.68 6.48 -7.47
CA VAL A 24 24.34 7.68 -8.01
C VAL A 24 24.36 8.80 -6.98
N HIS A 25 23.22 9.05 -6.32
CA HIS A 25 23.10 10.16 -5.36
C HIS A 25 23.77 9.87 -4.01
N THR A 26 23.94 8.60 -3.62
CA THR A 26 24.65 8.22 -2.40
C THR A 26 26.16 8.06 -2.57
N ARG A 27 26.69 8.09 -3.80
CA ARG A 27 28.12 7.84 -4.09
C ARG A 27 29.10 8.71 -3.27
N LYS A 28 28.72 9.94 -2.93
CA LYS A 28 29.57 10.89 -2.20
C LYS A 28 29.21 10.99 -0.71
N ILE A 29 28.30 10.16 -0.23
CA ILE A 29 27.77 10.21 1.13
C ILE A 29 28.32 9.01 1.90
N PRO A 30 28.89 9.20 3.09
CA PRO A 30 29.35 8.09 3.91
C PRO A 30 28.12 7.31 4.43
N LEU A 31 27.87 6.13 3.87
CA LEU A 31 26.80 5.24 4.30
C LEU A 31 27.29 4.27 5.37
N ALA A 32 26.43 3.92 6.31
CA ALA A 32 26.67 2.80 7.21
C ALA A 32 26.48 1.45 6.49
N ALA A 33 27.07 0.37 7.04
CA ALA A 33 27.14 -0.93 6.36
C ALA A 33 25.76 -1.61 6.24
N GLU A 34 24.84 -1.27 7.13
CA GLU A 34 23.48 -1.79 7.22
C GLU A 34 22.49 -1.14 6.23
N VAL A 35 22.91 -0.14 5.46
CA VAL A 35 22.03 0.56 4.51
C VAL A 35 21.76 -0.31 3.28
N ASP A 36 20.50 -0.72 3.11
CA ASP A 36 20.03 -1.46 1.93
C ASP A 36 19.23 -0.55 0.98
N LEU A 37 19.89 -0.09 -0.09
CA LEU A 37 19.26 0.74 -1.12
C LEU A 37 18.18 0.02 -1.92
N LYS A 38 18.19 -1.33 -1.95
CA LYS A 38 17.18 -2.12 -2.65
C LYS A 38 15.85 -2.08 -1.89
N VAL A 39 15.90 -2.13 -0.55
CA VAL A 39 14.72 -1.95 0.31
C VAL A 39 14.15 -0.55 0.11
N LEU A 40 15.00 0.49 0.08
CA LEU A 40 14.54 1.87 -0.18
C LEU A 40 13.90 2.02 -1.56
N ALA A 41 14.48 1.42 -2.60
CA ALA A 41 13.91 1.45 -3.95
C ALA A 41 12.52 0.81 -4.01
N LYS A 42 12.30 -0.30 -3.29
CA LYS A 42 10.98 -0.93 -3.16
C LYS A 42 10.01 -0.09 -2.35
N ALA A 43 10.49 0.57 -1.29
CA ALA A 43 9.67 1.41 -0.40
C ALA A 43 9.35 2.80 -0.97
N THR A 44 9.86 3.15 -2.16
CA THR A 44 9.64 4.44 -2.82
C THR A 44 8.93 4.32 -4.19
N PRO A 45 7.82 3.58 -4.28
CA PRO A 45 7.15 3.35 -5.55
C PRO A 45 6.65 4.68 -6.14
N GLY A 46 6.89 4.85 -7.44
CA GLY A 46 6.46 6.02 -8.19
C GLY A 46 7.29 7.29 -7.97
N LEU A 47 8.31 7.32 -7.10
CA LEU A 47 9.16 8.50 -6.99
C LEU A 47 10.01 8.72 -8.26
N ALA A 48 10.07 9.97 -8.71
CA ALA A 48 10.93 10.41 -9.80
C ALA A 48 12.38 10.59 -9.32
N GLY A 49 13.33 10.67 -10.27
CA GLY A 49 14.75 10.81 -9.94
C GLY A 49 15.08 12.04 -9.07
N ALA A 50 14.38 13.15 -9.27
CA ALA A 50 14.54 14.34 -8.45
C ALA A 50 14.05 14.14 -7.00
N GLU A 51 12.95 13.39 -6.81
CA GLU A 51 12.41 13.08 -5.48
C GLU A 51 13.34 12.14 -4.71
N LEU A 52 13.92 11.15 -5.39
CA LEU A 52 14.95 10.27 -4.82
C LEU A 52 16.23 11.03 -4.45
N ALA A 53 16.68 11.95 -5.31
CA ALA A 53 17.80 12.82 -5.00
C ALA A 53 17.54 13.68 -3.74
N ASN A 54 16.31 14.22 -3.63
CA ASN A 54 15.91 15.00 -2.47
C ASN A 54 15.82 14.13 -1.20
N LEU A 55 15.31 12.90 -1.29
CA LEU A 55 15.27 11.94 -0.19
C LEU A 55 16.68 11.68 0.35
N VAL A 56 17.65 11.43 -0.53
CA VAL A 56 19.06 11.21 -0.14
C VAL A 56 19.65 12.44 0.56
N ASN A 57 19.36 13.63 0.06
CA ASN A 57 19.82 14.88 0.68
C ASN A 57 19.20 15.10 2.07
N GLU A 58 17.90 14.82 2.22
CA GLU A 58 17.21 14.91 3.51
C GLU A 58 17.78 13.91 4.53
N ALA A 59 18.09 12.68 4.12
CA ALA A 59 18.74 11.69 4.98
C ALA A 59 20.11 12.18 5.48
N ALA A 60 20.92 12.75 4.57
CA ALA A 60 22.22 13.32 4.95
C ALA A 60 22.09 14.52 5.90
N LEU A 61 21.10 15.38 5.69
CA LEU A 61 20.82 16.51 6.60
C LEU A 61 20.36 16.05 7.98
N LEU A 62 19.54 15.00 8.06
CA LEU A 62 19.10 14.40 9.32
C LEU A 62 20.28 13.80 10.10
N ALA A 63 21.13 13.03 9.43
CA ALA A 63 22.33 12.47 10.03
C ALA A 63 23.28 13.57 10.54
N ALA A 64 23.50 14.61 9.73
CA ALA A 64 24.34 15.75 10.11
C ALA A 64 23.78 16.53 11.31
N ARG A 65 22.45 16.73 11.39
CA ARG A 65 21.80 17.37 12.54
C ARG A 65 21.96 16.58 13.84
N GLN A 66 22.07 15.26 13.74
CA GLN A 66 22.32 14.36 14.87
C GLN A 66 23.82 14.18 15.15
N ASN A 67 24.69 14.93 14.47
CA ASN A 67 26.15 14.82 14.54
C ASN A 67 26.68 13.40 14.23
N LYS A 68 25.96 12.64 13.40
CA LYS A 68 26.42 11.32 12.93
C LYS A 68 27.51 11.49 11.87
N THR A 69 28.48 10.59 11.85
CA THR A 69 29.57 10.56 10.85
C THR A 69 29.18 9.79 9.58
N THR A 70 28.17 8.93 9.67
CA THR A 70 27.61 8.13 8.58
C THR A 70 26.09 8.30 8.54
N VAL A 71 25.51 8.11 7.37
CA VAL A 71 24.05 8.06 7.18
C VAL A 71 23.59 6.61 7.34
N ASN A 72 22.68 6.37 8.27
CA ASN A 72 22.17 5.05 8.60
C ASN A 72 20.82 4.80 7.91
N MET A 73 20.34 3.55 7.95
CA MET A 73 19.05 3.18 7.35
C MET A 73 17.88 3.98 7.95
N ASP A 74 17.91 4.24 9.27
CA ASP A 74 16.88 5.02 9.96
C ASP A 74 16.78 6.46 9.44
N ASP A 75 17.92 7.08 9.08
CA ASP A 75 17.92 8.44 8.51
C ASP A 75 17.26 8.46 7.13
N PHE A 76 17.41 7.38 6.33
CA PHE A 76 16.71 7.22 5.06
C PHE A 76 15.22 6.94 5.24
N GLU A 77 14.84 6.14 6.23
CA GLU A 77 13.44 5.88 6.56
C GLU A 77 12.73 7.17 7.00
N ASP A 78 13.36 7.97 7.86
CA ASP A 78 12.82 9.26 8.29
C ASP A 78 12.73 10.27 7.14
N ALA A 79 13.74 10.31 6.27
CA ALA A 79 13.74 11.16 5.08
C ALA A 79 12.66 10.74 4.08
N LYS A 80 12.48 9.43 3.86
CA LYS A 80 11.40 8.88 3.03
C LYS A 80 10.05 9.33 3.54
N ASP A 81 9.79 9.14 4.83
CA ASP A 81 8.52 9.52 5.44
C ASP A 81 8.28 11.03 5.32
N LYS A 82 9.33 11.85 5.48
CA LYS A 82 9.25 13.30 5.28
C LYS A 82 8.91 13.66 3.84
N VAL A 83 9.53 13.01 2.85
CA VAL A 83 9.30 13.30 1.42
C VAL A 83 7.90 12.84 0.99
N MET A 84 7.47 11.65 1.42
CA MET A 84 6.20 11.07 1.00
C MET A 84 4.98 11.62 1.76
N MET A 85 5.14 11.88 3.07
CA MET A 85 4.01 12.25 3.96
C MET A 85 4.09 13.69 4.48
N GLY A 86 5.23 14.36 4.33
CA GLY A 86 5.50 15.68 4.88
C GLY A 86 6.13 15.64 6.28
N MET A 87 6.34 16.83 6.84
CA MET A 87 7.02 16.97 8.14
C MET A 87 6.16 16.45 9.31
N GLU A 88 6.85 15.90 10.30
CA GLU A 88 6.29 15.52 11.59
C GLU A 88 5.72 16.74 12.33
N ARG A 89 4.52 16.60 12.91
CA ARG A 89 3.81 17.69 13.61
C ARG A 89 3.97 17.60 15.12
N LYS A 90 5.21 17.78 15.61
CA LYS A 90 5.56 17.72 17.05
C LYS A 90 4.75 18.65 17.97
N SER A 91 4.22 19.75 17.43
CA SER A 91 3.41 20.72 18.20
C SER A 91 1.91 20.40 18.22
N MET A 92 1.46 19.36 17.51
CA MET A 92 0.05 18.95 17.56
C MET A 92 -0.22 18.24 18.89
N ILE A 93 -1.08 18.82 19.70
CA ILE A 93 -1.59 18.17 20.90
C ILE A 93 -2.73 17.24 20.47
N ILE A 94 -2.51 15.93 20.61
CA ILE A 94 -3.49 14.89 20.34
C ILE A 94 -3.98 14.37 21.69
N SER A 95 -5.29 14.22 21.86
CA SER A 95 -5.83 13.64 23.09
C SER A 95 -5.52 12.14 23.18
N ASP A 96 -5.36 11.59 24.39
CA ASP A 96 -5.11 10.15 24.58
C ASP A 96 -6.21 9.28 23.93
N LYS A 97 -7.44 9.80 23.90
CA LYS A 97 -8.57 9.13 23.23
C LYS A 97 -8.39 9.07 21.71
N GLU A 98 -7.97 10.17 21.09
CA GLU A 98 -7.69 10.20 19.65
C GLU A 98 -6.48 9.33 19.32
N LYS A 99 -5.40 9.43 20.10
CA LYS A 99 -4.20 8.60 19.93
C LYS A 99 -4.55 7.10 20.01
N LYS A 100 -5.37 6.72 21.00
CA LYS A 100 -5.91 5.35 21.13
C LYS A 100 -6.75 4.97 19.92
N THR A 101 -7.64 5.84 19.46
CA THR A 101 -8.47 5.53 18.29
C THR A 101 -7.62 5.30 17.03
N THR A 102 -6.62 6.14 16.80
CA THR A 102 -5.66 5.99 15.70
C THR A 102 -4.85 4.71 15.83
N ALA A 103 -4.37 4.34 17.02
CA ALA A 103 -3.61 3.09 17.20
C ALA A 103 -4.44 1.86 16.81
N TYR A 104 -5.69 1.78 17.25
CA TYR A 104 -6.57 0.68 16.86
C TYR A 104 -6.94 0.71 15.37
N HIS A 105 -7.04 1.90 14.78
CA HIS A 105 -7.26 2.08 13.34
C HIS A 105 -6.08 1.49 12.54
N GLU A 106 -4.85 1.90 12.84
CA GLU A 106 -3.66 1.43 12.15
C GLU A 106 -3.43 -0.08 12.35
N ILE A 107 -3.60 -0.58 13.57
CA ILE A 107 -3.50 -2.03 13.82
C ILE A 107 -4.61 -2.81 13.11
N GLY A 108 -5.79 -2.21 12.92
CA GLY A 108 -6.85 -2.78 12.11
C GLY A 108 -6.41 -3.07 10.67
N HIS A 109 -5.66 -2.15 10.05
CA HIS A 109 -5.06 -2.39 8.74
C HIS A 109 -3.99 -3.50 8.79
N VAL A 110 -3.09 -3.40 9.76
CA VAL A 110 -1.96 -4.33 9.94
C VAL A 110 -2.44 -5.77 10.13
N LEU A 111 -3.39 -6.01 11.02
CA LEU A 111 -3.86 -7.35 11.36
C LEU A 111 -4.54 -8.03 10.17
N VAL A 112 -5.28 -7.25 9.37
CA VAL A 112 -5.90 -7.76 8.15
C VAL A 112 -4.85 -8.11 7.10
N ALA A 113 -3.86 -7.24 6.89
CA ALA A 113 -2.76 -7.50 5.96
C ALA A 113 -1.93 -8.74 6.34
N LEU A 114 -1.68 -8.94 7.64
CA LEU A 114 -0.96 -10.11 8.14
C LEU A 114 -1.71 -11.44 7.93
N LYS A 115 -3.03 -11.41 7.87
CA LYS A 115 -3.86 -12.62 7.81
C LYS A 115 -4.31 -13.00 6.41
N ILE A 116 -4.31 -12.05 5.47
CA ILE A 116 -4.67 -12.30 4.07
C ILE A 116 -3.40 -12.64 3.29
N PRO A 117 -3.24 -13.88 2.77
CA PRO A 117 -2.03 -14.32 2.09
C PRO A 117 -1.65 -13.49 0.86
N GLU A 118 -2.64 -12.91 0.19
CA GLU A 118 -2.46 -12.10 -1.03
C GLU A 118 -1.99 -10.67 -0.73
N SER A 119 -1.95 -10.25 0.54
CA SER A 119 -1.59 -8.89 0.93
C SER A 119 -0.08 -8.64 0.84
N ASP A 120 0.30 -7.41 0.53
CA ASP A 120 1.69 -6.99 0.63
C ASP A 120 2.15 -6.95 2.10
N PRO A 121 3.42 -7.31 2.40
CA PRO A 121 3.93 -7.31 3.75
C PRO A 121 3.98 -5.89 4.33
N VAL A 122 3.65 -5.79 5.62
CA VAL A 122 3.72 -4.54 6.37
C VAL A 122 5.19 -4.18 6.57
N HIS A 123 5.57 -2.97 6.16
CA HIS A 123 6.92 -2.44 6.34
C HIS A 123 7.06 -1.71 7.68
N LYS A 124 6.09 -0.85 7.99
CA LYS A 124 6.12 0.01 9.18
C LYS A 124 4.73 0.52 9.52
N VAL A 125 4.41 0.62 10.80
CA VAL A 125 3.20 1.27 11.31
C VAL A 125 3.55 2.36 12.31
N THR A 126 2.90 3.52 12.20
CA THR A 126 3.12 4.65 13.13
C THR A 126 1.84 5.42 13.42
N ILE A 127 1.73 5.92 14.63
CA ILE A 127 0.68 6.87 15.09
C ILE A 127 1.21 8.29 15.26
N ILE A 128 2.40 8.58 14.74
CA ILE A 128 3.00 9.90 14.78
C ILE A 128 2.40 10.74 13.64
N PRO A 129 1.79 11.91 13.93
CA PRO A 129 1.14 12.72 12.91
C PRO A 129 2.16 13.33 11.94
N ARG A 130 1.97 13.09 10.64
CA ARG A 130 2.81 13.62 9.56
C ARG A 130 1.95 14.24 8.47
N GLY A 131 2.26 15.49 8.11
CA GLY A 131 1.48 16.25 7.11
C GLY A 131 -0.02 16.29 7.43
N ARG A 132 -0.82 15.61 6.60
CA ARG A 132 -2.29 15.49 6.74
C ARG A 132 -2.75 14.20 7.44
N ALA A 133 -1.86 13.23 7.64
CA ALA A 133 -2.16 11.94 8.26
C ALA A 133 -1.91 11.98 9.78
N LEU A 134 -2.76 11.29 10.55
CA LEU A 134 -2.64 11.15 12.01
C LEU A 134 -1.94 9.85 12.41
N GLY A 135 -1.93 8.87 11.52
CA GLY A 135 -1.21 7.61 11.58
C GLY A 135 -1.13 7.06 10.16
N VAL A 136 -0.15 6.19 9.90
CA VAL A 136 0.01 5.52 8.61
C VAL A 136 0.62 4.14 8.79
N THR A 137 0.03 3.16 8.11
CA THR A 137 0.60 1.85 7.85
C THR A 137 1.20 1.82 6.43
N THR A 138 2.49 1.52 6.33
CA THR A 138 3.24 1.41 5.08
C THR A 138 3.47 -0.06 4.73
N TYR A 139 3.29 -0.41 3.46
CA TYR A 139 3.50 -1.76 2.92
C TYR A 139 4.72 -1.76 2.00
N LEU A 140 5.40 -2.90 1.91
CA LEU A 140 6.49 -3.11 0.97
C LEU A 140 6.02 -4.01 -0.17
N PRO A 141 5.77 -3.49 -1.38
CA PRO A 141 5.37 -4.33 -2.50
C PRO A 141 6.43 -5.39 -2.77
N VAL A 142 6.02 -6.66 -2.83
CA VAL A 142 6.95 -7.77 -3.10
C VAL A 142 7.46 -7.69 -4.54
N ASP A 143 6.53 -7.40 -5.47
CA ASP A 143 6.74 -7.27 -6.90
C ASP A 143 6.01 -6.03 -7.46
N GLU A 144 6.63 -5.30 -8.39
CA GLU A 144 5.93 -4.32 -9.23
C GLU A 144 5.09 -5.08 -10.27
N LYS A 145 3.90 -5.54 -9.87
CA LYS A 145 3.00 -6.28 -10.74
C LYS A 145 2.38 -5.36 -11.78
N HIS A 146 2.42 -5.78 -13.04
CA HIS A 146 1.72 -5.12 -14.14
C HIS A 146 0.23 -5.52 -14.23
N THR A 147 -0.16 -6.62 -13.58
CA THR A 147 -1.52 -7.14 -13.57
C THR A 147 -1.89 -7.61 -12.16
N TYR A 148 -3.11 -7.29 -11.73
CA TYR A 148 -3.63 -7.67 -10.41
C TYR A 148 -4.76 -8.69 -10.54
N SER A 149 -4.74 -9.74 -9.72
CA SER A 149 -5.83 -10.71 -9.64
C SER A 149 -7.02 -10.11 -8.88
N LYS A 150 -8.22 -10.66 -9.11
CA LYS A 150 -9.42 -10.28 -8.34
C LYS A 150 -9.20 -10.45 -6.83
N ASP A 151 -8.59 -11.56 -6.42
CA ASP A 151 -8.32 -11.85 -5.00
C ASP A 151 -7.39 -10.83 -4.36
N TYR A 152 -6.35 -10.37 -5.09
CA TYR A 152 -5.46 -9.32 -4.61
C TYR A 152 -6.21 -7.99 -4.44
N LEU A 153 -7.12 -7.65 -5.35
CA LEU A 153 -7.91 -6.43 -5.28
C LEU A 153 -8.95 -6.50 -4.15
N GLU A 154 -9.58 -7.65 -3.93
CA GLU A 154 -10.45 -7.90 -2.78
C GLU A 154 -9.66 -7.80 -1.46
N ALA A 155 -8.47 -8.39 -1.38
CA ALA A 155 -7.55 -8.22 -0.26
C ALA A 155 -7.19 -6.74 -0.04
N THR A 156 -7.00 -5.99 -1.13
CA THR A 156 -6.70 -4.56 -1.09
C THR A 156 -7.88 -3.77 -0.48
N ILE A 157 -9.10 -4.09 -0.89
CA ILE A 157 -10.32 -3.50 -0.31
C ILE A 157 -10.46 -3.89 1.16
N ALA A 158 -10.22 -5.16 1.51
CA ALA A 158 -10.32 -5.66 2.87
C ALA A 158 -9.34 -4.94 3.82
N TYR A 159 -8.08 -4.73 3.40
CA TYR A 159 -7.11 -3.96 4.18
C TYR A 159 -7.60 -2.54 4.40
N ALA A 160 -8.05 -1.84 3.36
CA ALA A 160 -8.48 -0.44 3.45
C ALA A 160 -9.67 -0.27 4.41
N LEU A 161 -10.52 -1.30 4.52
CA LEU A 161 -11.65 -1.30 5.44
C LEU A 161 -11.27 -1.73 6.88
N GLY A 162 -10.05 -2.22 7.09
CA GLY A 162 -9.54 -2.71 8.38
C GLY A 162 -9.61 -1.68 9.50
N GLY A 163 -9.11 -0.46 9.27
CA GLY A 163 -9.13 0.61 10.28
C GLY A 163 -10.55 0.99 10.71
N ARG A 164 -11.47 1.14 9.75
CA ARG A 164 -12.89 1.39 10.04
C ARG A 164 -13.54 0.26 10.85
N ALA A 165 -13.24 -0.99 10.49
CA ALA A 165 -13.80 -2.15 11.17
C ALA A 165 -13.28 -2.25 12.62
N ALA A 166 -11.98 -2.01 12.85
CA ALA A 166 -11.37 -1.99 14.18
C ALA A 166 -11.99 -0.91 15.08
N GLU A 167 -12.16 0.31 14.56
CA GLU A 167 -12.86 1.39 15.29
C GLU A 167 -14.27 0.97 15.72
N LYS A 168 -15.01 0.33 14.81
CA LYS A 168 -16.38 -0.08 15.06
C LYS A 168 -16.47 -1.19 16.10
N ILE A 169 -15.55 -2.16 16.08
CA ILE A 169 -15.52 -3.27 17.03
C ILE A 169 -15.17 -2.78 18.43
N VAL A 170 -14.13 -1.94 18.55
CA VAL A 170 -13.58 -1.57 19.86
C VAL A 170 -14.28 -0.38 20.51
N PHE A 171 -14.61 0.66 19.74
CA PHE A 171 -15.20 1.90 20.28
C PHE A 171 -16.69 2.06 19.97
N ASN A 172 -17.25 1.20 19.11
CA ASN A 172 -18.62 1.32 18.61
C ASN A 172 -18.96 2.72 18.05
N SER A 173 -17.95 3.43 17.54
CA SER A 173 -18.07 4.80 17.03
C SER A 173 -17.46 4.91 15.64
N TYR A 174 -17.91 5.90 14.86
CA TYR A 174 -17.33 6.21 13.56
C TYR A 174 -16.48 7.48 13.65
N THR A 175 -15.25 7.42 13.13
CA THR A 175 -14.43 8.62 12.94
C THR A 175 -14.48 9.11 11.49
N THR A 176 -13.99 10.33 11.27
CA THR A 176 -13.72 10.87 9.93
C THR A 176 -12.37 10.41 9.36
N GLY A 177 -11.52 9.76 10.17
CA GLY A 177 -10.18 9.30 9.77
C GLY A 177 -10.22 8.28 8.64
N ALA A 178 -11.20 7.38 8.66
CA ALA A 178 -11.39 6.35 7.64
C ALA A 178 -11.86 6.86 6.25
N GLY A 179 -12.06 8.17 6.07
CA GLY A 179 -12.64 8.72 4.84
C GLY A 179 -11.80 8.40 3.60
N ASN A 180 -10.48 8.56 3.68
CA ASN A 180 -9.55 8.27 2.59
C ASN A 180 -9.53 6.78 2.23
N ASP A 181 -9.63 5.89 3.22
CA ASP A 181 -9.58 4.45 2.97
C ASP A 181 -10.88 3.94 2.36
N ILE A 182 -12.02 4.48 2.79
CA ILE A 182 -13.32 4.23 2.16
C ILE A 182 -13.34 4.73 0.72
N GLU A 183 -12.80 5.93 0.45
CA GLU A 183 -12.70 6.46 -0.91
C GLU A 183 -11.83 5.56 -1.80
N LYS A 184 -10.63 5.16 -1.33
CA LYS A 184 -9.75 4.24 -2.05
C LYS A 184 -10.42 2.90 -2.33
N ALA A 185 -11.06 2.29 -1.32
CA ALA A 185 -11.78 1.04 -1.47
C ALA A 185 -12.92 1.16 -2.50
N THR A 186 -13.69 2.24 -2.43
CA THR A 186 -14.81 2.50 -3.35
C THR A 186 -14.33 2.71 -4.78
N ASN A 187 -13.26 3.49 -4.96
CA ASN A 187 -12.67 3.72 -6.29
C ASN A 187 -12.10 2.42 -6.88
N LEU A 188 -11.49 1.57 -6.05
CA LEU A 188 -10.97 0.29 -6.50
C LEU A 188 -12.10 -0.66 -6.91
N ALA A 189 -13.15 -0.78 -6.09
CA ALA A 189 -14.34 -1.55 -6.43
C ALA A 189 -15.02 -1.03 -7.72
N ARG A 190 -15.07 0.29 -7.90
CA ARG A 190 -15.58 0.88 -9.15
C ARG A 190 -14.74 0.46 -10.36
N LYS A 191 -13.40 0.47 -10.27
CA LYS A 191 -12.54 0.00 -11.36
C LYS A 191 -12.71 -1.49 -11.65
N MET A 192 -12.86 -2.31 -10.61
CA MET A 192 -13.14 -3.74 -10.75
C MET A 192 -14.40 -3.98 -11.57
N VAL A 193 -15.47 -3.22 -11.32
CA VAL A 193 -16.74 -3.38 -12.03
C VAL A 193 -16.71 -2.71 -13.41
N CYS A 194 -16.26 -1.46 -13.48
CA CYS A 194 -16.41 -0.63 -14.68
C CYS A 194 -15.28 -0.75 -15.69
N GLU A 195 -14.04 -0.97 -15.26
CA GLU A 195 -12.87 -0.97 -16.15
C GLU A 195 -12.39 -2.39 -16.45
N TRP A 196 -12.35 -3.25 -15.43
CA TRP A 196 -11.76 -4.59 -15.52
C TRP A 196 -12.76 -5.73 -15.68
N GLY A 197 -14.06 -5.44 -15.64
CA GLY A 197 -15.10 -6.44 -15.88
C GLY A 197 -15.08 -7.63 -14.90
N MET A 198 -14.72 -7.37 -13.64
CA MET A 198 -14.56 -8.39 -12.58
C MET A 198 -15.86 -8.70 -11.82
N SER A 199 -17.00 -8.26 -12.34
CA SER A 199 -18.33 -8.57 -11.83
C SER A 199 -18.99 -9.64 -12.71
N GLU A 200 -19.57 -10.66 -12.07
CA GLU A 200 -20.32 -11.70 -12.79
C GLU A 200 -21.67 -11.21 -13.31
N LYS A 201 -22.32 -10.26 -12.61
CA LYS A 201 -23.63 -9.73 -13.01
C LYS A 201 -23.51 -8.82 -14.22
N VAL A 202 -22.55 -7.90 -14.15
CA VAL A 202 -22.33 -6.90 -15.19
C VAL A 202 -21.53 -7.48 -16.37
N GLY A 203 -20.67 -8.45 -16.09
CA GLY A 203 -19.88 -9.16 -17.10
C GLY A 203 -18.59 -8.45 -17.51
N PRO A 204 -17.83 -9.05 -18.45
CA PRO A 204 -16.52 -8.56 -18.88
C PRO A 204 -16.63 -7.41 -19.91
N ILE A 205 -17.33 -6.34 -19.54
CA ILE A 205 -17.53 -5.15 -20.38
C ILE A 205 -17.04 -3.89 -19.67
N THR A 206 -16.49 -2.95 -20.45
CA THR A 206 -15.98 -1.68 -19.94
C THR A 206 -17.04 -0.59 -20.04
N PHE A 207 -17.25 0.16 -18.96
CA PHE A 207 -18.17 1.28 -18.87
C PHE A 207 -17.43 2.61 -18.73
N GLY A 208 -17.90 3.63 -19.44
CA GLY A 208 -17.34 4.98 -19.36
C GLY A 208 -15.95 5.05 -19.99
N LYS A 209 -15.89 5.13 -21.32
CA LYS A 209 -14.61 5.38 -22.00
C LYS A 209 -14.07 6.74 -21.57
N GLY A 210 -12.97 6.74 -20.82
CA GLY A 210 -12.15 7.93 -20.63
C GLY A 210 -11.30 8.15 -21.88
N GLU A 211 -11.76 8.95 -22.84
CA GLU A 211 -10.80 9.57 -23.75
C GLU A 211 -9.93 10.53 -22.93
N GLU A 212 -8.70 10.12 -22.69
CA GLU A 212 -7.63 10.84 -21.98
C GLU A 212 -7.05 12.00 -22.82
N GLN A 213 -7.89 12.75 -23.53
CA GLN A 213 -7.48 13.99 -24.19
C GLN A 213 -8.10 15.20 -23.50
N ILE A 214 -7.50 15.57 -22.38
CA ILE A 214 -7.76 16.83 -21.68
C ILE A 214 -7.14 17.96 -22.52
N PHE A 215 -7.89 18.47 -23.49
CA PHE A 215 -7.57 19.75 -24.14
C PHE A 215 -8.18 20.91 -23.33
N LEU A 216 -7.38 21.96 -23.14
CA LEU A 216 -7.59 23.14 -22.31
C LEU A 216 -9.05 23.67 -22.27
N GLY A 217 -9.64 23.73 -21.07
CA GLY A 217 -10.54 24.83 -20.72
C GLY A 217 -12.05 24.59 -20.65
N LYS A 218 -12.54 23.34 -20.58
CA LYS A 218 -13.94 23.09 -20.18
C LYS A 218 -14.06 21.83 -19.32
N GLU A 219 -14.65 21.96 -18.13
CA GLU A 219 -15.28 20.86 -17.41
C GLU A 219 -16.49 20.39 -18.25
N ILE A 220 -16.24 19.54 -19.25
CA ILE A 220 -17.29 18.89 -20.01
C ILE A 220 -17.66 17.64 -19.22
N SER A 221 -18.86 17.65 -18.65
CA SER A 221 -19.52 16.49 -18.07
C SER A 221 -19.34 15.30 -19.00
N LYS A 222 -18.63 14.25 -18.55
CA LYS A 222 -18.45 13.02 -19.33
C LYS A 222 -19.85 12.41 -19.54
N PRO A 223 -20.32 12.21 -20.78
CA PRO A 223 -21.56 11.50 -20.99
C PRO A 223 -21.40 10.07 -20.44
N LYS A 224 -22.39 9.62 -19.66
CA LYS A 224 -22.47 8.20 -19.27
C LYS A 224 -22.83 7.40 -20.52
N ASP A 225 -21.97 6.47 -20.93
CA ASP A 225 -22.20 5.60 -22.10
C ASP A 225 -23.17 4.43 -21.82
N TYR A 226 -23.97 4.51 -20.74
CA TYR A 226 -24.81 3.42 -20.26
C TYR A 226 -26.13 3.92 -19.68
N SER A 227 -27.14 3.05 -19.66
CA SER A 227 -28.48 3.37 -19.15
C SER A 227 -28.47 3.63 -17.64
N GLU A 228 -29.48 4.34 -17.12
CA GLU A 228 -29.64 4.51 -15.67
C GLU A 228 -29.89 3.17 -14.96
N GLU A 229 -30.52 2.19 -15.62
CA GLU A 229 -30.66 0.83 -15.10
C GLU A 229 -29.29 0.16 -14.89
N THR A 230 -28.39 0.29 -15.87
CA THR A 230 -27.01 -0.21 -15.76
C THR A 230 -26.24 0.54 -14.66
N ALA A 231 -26.48 1.84 -14.51
CA ALA A 231 -25.86 2.65 -13.46
C ALA A 231 -26.26 2.15 -12.05
N ILE A 232 -27.55 1.84 -11.86
CA ILE A 232 -28.07 1.27 -10.61
C ILE A 232 -27.43 -0.09 -10.34
N GLU A 233 -27.29 -0.93 -11.38
CA GLU A 233 -26.66 -2.24 -11.25
C GLU A 233 -25.19 -2.14 -10.84
N ILE A 234 -24.43 -1.25 -11.48
CA ILE A 234 -23.03 -0.96 -11.12
C ILE A 234 -22.93 -0.49 -9.65
N ASP A 235 -23.77 0.44 -9.23
CA ASP A 235 -23.74 0.97 -7.86
C ASP A 235 -24.11 -0.11 -6.82
N ASN A 236 -25.03 -1.02 -7.15
CA ASN A 236 -25.37 -2.16 -6.30
C ASN A 236 -24.21 -3.14 -6.20
N GLU A 237 -23.52 -3.42 -7.31
CA GLU A 237 -22.37 -4.32 -7.32
C GLU A 237 -21.21 -3.74 -6.51
N ILE A 238 -20.92 -2.44 -6.65
CA ILE A 238 -19.89 -1.76 -5.83
C ILE A 238 -20.25 -1.88 -4.34
N LYS A 239 -21.51 -1.64 -3.97
CA LYS A 239 -21.98 -1.79 -2.58
C LYS A 239 -21.81 -3.23 -2.08
N ASP A 240 -22.14 -4.22 -2.91
CA ASP A 240 -22.03 -5.63 -2.55
C ASP A 240 -20.57 -6.05 -2.33
N ILE A 241 -19.64 -5.62 -3.20
CA ILE A 241 -18.20 -5.86 -3.05
C ILE A 241 -17.69 -5.26 -1.73
N ILE A 242 -18.00 -3.99 -1.47
CA ILE A 242 -17.57 -3.30 -0.25
C ILE A 242 -18.17 -3.94 0.99
N LYS A 243 -19.47 -4.26 0.99
CA LYS A 243 -20.16 -4.87 2.13
C LYS A 243 -19.64 -6.27 2.44
N THR A 244 -19.37 -7.06 1.40
CA THR A 244 -18.82 -8.42 1.55
C THR A 244 -17.44 -8.36 2.15
N ASN A 245 -16.54 -7.53 1.61
CA ASN A 245 -15.20 -7.36 2.15
C ASN A 245 -15.21 -6.78 3.57
N TYR A 246 -16.07 -5.79 3.85
CA TYR A 246 -16.23 -5.26 5.20
C TYR A 246 -16.66 -6.33 6.20
N SER A 247 -17.57 -7.21 5.81
CA SER A 247 -18.05 -8.31 6.68
C SER A 247 -16.96 -9.35 6.92
N LYS A 248 -16.20 -9.73 5.89
CA LYS A 248 -15.02 -10.61 6.00
C LYS A 248 -13.99 -10.01 6.96
N THR A 249 -13.62 -8.74 6.74
CA THR A 249 -12.68 -7.99 7.58
C THR A 249 -13.14 -7.93 9.04
N LYS A 250 -14.42 -7.64 9.28
CA LYS A 250 -14.99 -7.57 10.64
C LYS A 250 -14.90 -8.92 11.35
N ALA A 251 -15.29 -10.01 10.68
CA ALA A 251 -15.22 -11.35 11.25
C ALA A 251 -13.78 -11.75 11.61
N LEU A 252 -12.82 -11.44 10.72
CA LEU A 252 -11.40 -11.72 10.92
C LEU A 252 -10.82 -10.97 12.13
N LEU A 253 -11.19 -9.70 12.30
CA LEU A 253 -10.78 -8.89 13.45
C LEU A 253 -11.44 -9.34 14.75
N GLU A 254 -12.71 -9.76 14.70
CA GLU A 254 -13.44 -10.30 15.86
C GLU A 254 -12.85 -11.63 16.34
N GLU A 255 -12.45 -12.50 15.41
CA GLU A 255 -11.74 -13.76 15.72
C GLU A 255 -10.40 -13.52 16.42
N HIS A 256 -9.69 -12.46 16.04
CA HIS A 256 -8.35 -12.12 16.53
C HIS A 256 -8.34 -10.91 17.47
N ILE A 257 -9.42 -10.68 18.21
CA ILE A 257 -9.60 -9.49 19.03
C ILE A 257 -8.50 -9.30 20.10
N GLU A 258 -8.03 -10.38 20.70
CA GLU A 258 -6.95 -10.33 21.70
C GLU A 258 -5.64 -9.83 21.09
N LEU A 259 -5.35 -10.24 19.85
CA LEU A 259 -4.15 -9.80 19.14
C LEU A 259 -4.27 -8.32 18.74
N LEU A 260 -5.47 -7.88 18.34
CA LEU A 260 -5.77 -6.46 18.05
C LEU A 260 -5.48 -5.58 19.28
N HIS A 261 -5.97 -5.96 20.47
CA HIS A 261 -5.75 -5.17 21.69
C HIS A 261 -4.27 -5.07 22.05
N LYS A 262 -3.53 -6.18 22.02
CA LYS A 262 -2.10 -6.22 22.39
C LYS A 262 -1.23 -5.42 21.43
N LEU A 263 -1.47 -5.57 20.12
CA LEU A 263 -0.76 -4.80 19.11
C LEU A 263 -1.04 -3.30 19.24
N ALA A 264 -2.29 -2.93 19.54
CA ALA A 264 -2.64 -1.52 19.73
C ALA A 264 -2.01 -0.93 21.00
N GLU A 265 -1.94 -1.69 22.09
CA GLU A 265 -1.23 -1.28 23.31
C GLU A 265 0.27 -1.08 23.06
N LEU A 266 0.90 -2.03 22.37
CA LEU A 266 2.31 -1.92 21.99
C LEU A 266 2.57 -0.69 21.11
N LEU A 267 1.66 -0.41 20.16
CA LEU A 267 1.78 0.77 19.29
C LEU A 267 1.59 2.07 20.07
N LEU A 268 0.78 2.08 21.12
CA LEU A 268 0.64 3.23 22.01
C LEU A 268 1.89 3.48 22.85
N GLU A 269 2.61 2.43 23.24
CA GLU A 269 3.87 2.51 23.99
C GLU A 269 5.04 2.95 23.10
N LYS A 270 5.22 2.33 21.94
CA LYS A 270 6.36 2.56 21.04
C LYS A 270 6.15 3.69 20.04
N GLU A 271 4.90 4.05 19.73
CA GLU A 271 4.47 5.00 18.68
C GLU A 271 4.84 4.62 17.22
N VAL A 272 5.83 3.76 17.04
CA VAL A 272 6.32 3.20 15.78
C VAL A 272 6.64 1.73 15.98
N ILE A 273 6.22 0.87 15.06
CA ILE A 273 6.58 -0.55 15.03
C ILE A 273 6.99 -0.90 13.59
N ASP A 274 8.16 -1.54 13.44
CA ASP A 274 8.65 -2.02 12.15
C ASP A 274 8.08 -3.40 11.82
N GLY A 275 8.02 -3.74 10.52
CA GLY A 275 7.48 -5.01 10.04
C GLY A 275 8.17 -6.25 10.62
N LYS A 276 9.50 -6.18 10.87
CA LYS A 276 10.25 -7.28 11.51
C LYS A 276 9.82 -7.49 12.96
N GLU A 277 9.67 -6.40 13.73
CA GLU A 277 9.19 -6.49 15.11
C GLU A 277 7.76 -7.01 15.18
N LEU A 278 6.92 -6.59 14.23
CA LEU A 278 5.55 -7.05 14.09
C LEU A 278 5.49 -8.57 13.83
N ASP A 279 6.30 -9.07 12.90
CA ASP A 279 6.39 -10.50 12.58
C ASP A 279 6.84 -11.33 13.79
N GLU A 280 7.87 -10.86 14.52
CA GLU A 280 8.36 -11.52 15.73
C GLU A 280 7.27 -11.57 16.81
N LEU A 281 6.55 -10.47 16.99
CA LEU A 281 5.46 -10.40 17.95
C LEU A 281 4.34 -11.39 17.59
N VAL A 282 3.92 -11.39 16.33
CA VAL A 282 2.86 -12.29 15.83
C VAL A 282 3.27 -13.76 15.95
N LYS A 283 4.52 -14.10 15.63
CA LYS A 283 5.08 -15.45 15.81
C LYS A 283 5.08 -15.89 17.28
N SER A 284 5.43 -14.99 18.20
CA SER A 284 5.41 -15.29 19.63
C SER A 284 4.00 -15.61 20.16
N TYR A 285 2.96 -15.04 19.54
CA TYR A 285 1.55 -15.30 19.88
C TYR A 285 0.94 -16.51 19.17
N GLN A 286 1.44 -16.90 17.99
CA GLN A 286 0.82 -17.91 17.11
C GLN A 286 1.65 -19.19 16.95
N SER A 287 2.27 -19.71 18.01
CA SER A 287 3.07 -20.95 18.00
C SER A 287 2.32 -22.25 17.60
N LYS A 288 1.16 -22.19 16.92
CA LYS A 288 0.55 -23.35 16.27
C LYS A 288 0.20 -23.22 14.78
N ASP A 289 -0.02 -22.05 14.16
CA ASP A 289 -0.47 -22.01 12.75
C ASP A 289 -0.08 -20.71 11.98
N PHE A 290 1.16 -20.22 12.12
CA PHE A 290 1.63 -19.09 11.31
C PHE A 290 2.74 -19.50 10.34
N SER A 291 2.50 -19.31 9.04
CA SER A 291 3.53 -19.29 8.02
C SER A 291 3.89 -17.83 7.69
N PRO A 292 5.13 -17.37 7.94
CA PRO A 292 5.54 -16.02 7.59
C PRO A 292 5.46 -15.78 6.07
N SER A 293 4.95 -14.62 5.66
CA SER A 293 4.69 -14.26 4.26
C SER A 293 5.95 -14.13 3.40
N TRP A 294 7.15 -14.08 3.99
CA TRP A 294 8.42 -13.96 3.28
C TRP A 294 9.11 -15.29 2.91
N GLU A 295 8.64 -16.44 3.40
CA GLU A 295 9.30 -17.74 3.16
C GLU A 295 8.96 -18.40 1.80
N LYS A 296 8.05 -17.86 0.98
CA LYS A 296 7.69 -18.47 -0.31
C LYS A 296 8.53 -18.01 -1.52
N SER A 297 9.73 -17.46 -1.31
CA SER A 297 10.60 -16.97 -2.40
C SER A 297 11.92 -17.72 -2.61
N THR A 298 12.16 -18.85 -1.93
CA THR A 298 13.19 -19.80 -2.40
C THR A 298 12.54 -20.77 -3.39
N GLY A 299 12.50 -20.35 -4.65
CA GLY A 299 11.92 -21.10 -5.75
C GLY A 299 12.40 -22.54 -5.80
N SER A 300 11.43 -23.45 -5.77
CA SER A 300 11.54 -24.80 -6.28
C SER A 300 12.11 -24.76 -7.69
N GLU A 301 13.16 -25.56 -7.93
CA GLU A 301 13.58 -25.95 -9.27
C GLU A 301 12.36 -26.44 -10.04
N GLY A 302 11.91 -25.63 -11.00
CA GLY A 302 10.85 -25.99 -11.93
C GLY A 302 11.34 -27.12 -12.82
N SER A 303 10.98 -28.34 -12.47
CA SER A 303 11.00 -29.49 -13.37
C SER A 303 10.12 -29.18 -14.58
N VAL A 304 10.77 -28.84 -15.70
CA VAL A 304 10.12 -28.71 -17.00
C VAL A 304 9.62 -30.09 -17.42
N ALA A 305 8.33 -30.34 -17.21
CA ALA A 305 7.63 -31.47 -17.80
C ALA A 305 7.39 -31.19 -19.30
N LEU A 306 8.32 -31.63 -20.14
CA LEU A 306 8.07 -31.80 -21.58
C LEU A 306 7.09 -32.96 -21.77
N ARG A 307 5.82 -32.65 -22.01
CA ARG A 307 4.84 -33.59 -22.57
C ARG A 307 4.94 -33.58 -24.09
N ASN A 308 5.32 -34.72 -24.62
CA ASN A 308 5.19 -35.11 -26.03
C ASN A 308 3.77 -34.86 -26.56
N SER A 309 3.70 -34.31 -27.78
CA SER A 309 2.61 -34.58 -28.71
C SER A 309 3.22 -34.88 -30.08
N ASN A 310 3.29 -36.18 -30.41
CA ASN A 310 3.43 -36.68 -31.77
C ASN A 310 2.11 -36.48 -32.52
N SER A 311 2.19 -35.93 -33.73
CA SER A 311 1.39 -36.30 -34.91
C SER A 311 1.98 -35.53 -36.11
N ASN A 312 2.94 -36.10 -36.84
CA ASN A 312 2.73 -36.78 -38.13
C ASN A 312 1.70 -36.07 -39.03
N GLU A 313 2.17 -35.53 -40.17
CA GLU A 313 1.67 -35.94 -41.50
C GLU A 313 2.55 -35.36 -42.64
N SER A 314 2.90 -36.28 -43.56
CA SER A 314 3.45 -36.16 -44.93
C SER A 314 4.76 -35.43 -45.19
#